data_AF-A0A523IEQ3-F1
#
_entry.id   AF-A0A523IEQ3-F1
#
_cell.length_a   1.000
_cell.length_b   1.000
_cell.length_c   1.000
_cell.angle_alpha   90.00
_cell.angle_beta   90.00
_cell.angle_gamma   90.00
#
_symmetry.space_group_name_H-M   'P 1'
#
loop_
_entity.id
_entity.type
_entity.pdbx_description
1 polymer ?
#
loop_
_entity_poly.entity_id
_entity_poly.type
_entity_poly.pdbx_seq_one_letter_code
_entity_poly.pdbx_strand_id
1 'polypeptide(L)'
;MTKSLETRLKESVSGTPLLSRFPTLTAPFLEQRAKDTAAAALAGPNLCGLARVLTSNAEAARYLSHRPTLLERIARASPLELQTRAGQLEHAAAERPDDLEGFLDWLRLTRRDDTILAACLDFGGSLRFDETAVFLSILAEACTRWALAQAEAKASSEESPVLSLLGMGKIAGRELTYHSDLDLIFLYPDEATEVAQPSRTAQRLINYLTAMTGAGVAYAVDSRLRPSGRQGALVTTYGAFERYQREHAATWEHLALMRARAIAGDTPRAQQVLDHARMAALERHTNPWSAIGEMRARVERKRGRTRSATIALKTGAGGLMDVEFLASGGLLECGMSMAPGELPTIAWMLRATADGPTVDHLLEGYYFLRRVEACNRWIAGRAEESLRLDGESIDVLAELVEPGLTPNALAMRLADVRQAVRSSYDAVLAAGTIRALNDLTSLR
;
A
#
# COMPACT_ATOMS: atom_id res chain seq x y z
N MET A 1 -28.58 -20.02 -27.25
CA MET A 1 -27.47 -19.12 -27.65
C MET A 1 -26.87 -18.53 -26.39
N THR A 2 -25.55 -18.63 -26.21
CA THR A 2 -24.86 -17.98 -25.09
C THR A 2 -24.99 -16.46 -25.25
N LYS A 3 -25.35 -15.74 -24.17
CA LYS A 3 -25.46 -14.26 -24.21
C LYS A 3 -24.13 -13.63 -24.64
N SER A 4 -24.17 -12.51 -25.34
CA SER A 4 -22.95 -11.78 -25.74
C SER A 4 -22.15 -11.34 -24.50
N LEU A 5 -20.85 -11.03 -24.68
CA LEU A 5 -20.03 -10.50 -23.57
C LEU A 5 -20.64 -9.20 -23.02
N GLU A 6 -21.09 -8.30 -23.91
CA GLU A 6 -21.72 -7.04 -23.51
C GLU A 6 -22.94 -7.28 -22.62
N THR A 7 -23.86 -8.16 -23.02
CA THR A 7 -25.05 -8.48 -22.22
C THR A 7 -24.66 -9.04 -20.85
N ARG A 8 -23.70 -9.96 -20.80
CA ARG A 8 -23.23 -10.57 -19.54
C ARG A 8 -22.57 -9.55 -18.61
N LEU A 9 -21.68 -8.70 -19.12
CA LEU A 9 -21.04 -7.64 -18.33
C LEU A 9 -22.07 -6.62 -17.83
N LYS A 10 -23.03 -6.23 -18.67
CA LYS A 10 -24.09 -5.29 -18.30
C LYS A 10 -25.00 -5.87 -17.22
N GLU A 11 -25.34 -7.16 -17.31
CA GLU A 11 -26.10 -7.87 -16.27
C GLU A 11 -25.35 -7.90 -14.93
N SER A 12 -24.03 -8.09 -14.94
CA SER A 12 -23.19 -8.10 -13.73
C SER A 12 -23.16 -6.78 -12.95
N VAL A 13 -23.45 -5.65 -13.60
CA VAL A 13 -23.54 -4.33 -12.95
C VAL A 13 -24.96 -3.77 -12.93
N SER A 14 -25.95 -4.55 -13.36
CA SER A 14 -27.34 -4.13 -13.41
C SER A 14 -27.87 -3.88 -11.99
N GLY A 15 -28.59 -2.77 -11.79
CA GLY A 15 -29.08 -2.37 -10.48
C GLY A 15 -28.03 -1.71 -9.57
N THR A 16 -26.81 -1.50 -10.06
CA THR A 16 -25.75 -0.77 -9.34
C THR A 16 -25.54 0.62 -9.94
N PRO A 17 -24.93 1.56 -9.21
CA PRO A 17 -24.53 2.86 -9.75
C PRO A 17 -23.54 2.77 -10.92
N LEU A 18 -22.84 1.65 -11.10
CA LEU A 18 -21.88 1.44 -12.19
C LEU A 18 -22.55 1.36 -13.57
N LEU A 19 -23.85 1.05 -13.63
CA LEU A 19 -24.57 0.87 -14.89
C LEU A 19 -24.60 2.16 -15.73
N SER A 20 -24.68 3.34 -15.11
CA SER A 20 -24.65 4.64 -15.82
C SER A 20 -23.34 4.86 -16.58
N ARG A 21 -22.24 4.31 -16.05
CA ARG A 21 -20.88 4.44 -16.59
C ARG A 21 -20.56 3.38 -17.65
N PHE A 22 -21.39 2.35 -17.76
CA PHE A 22 -21.16 1.20 -18.63
C PHE A 22 -20.99 1.57 -20.11
N PRO A 23 -21.91 2.33 -20.76
CA PRO A 23 -21.82 2.58 -22.19
C PRO A 23 -20.53 3.33 -22.57
N THR A 24 -20.14 4.31 -21.76
CA THR A 24 -18.99 5.18 -22.05
C THR A 24 -17.66 4.47 -21.79
N LEU A 25 -17.53 3.79 -20.64
CA LEU A 25 -16.23 3.23 -20.24
C LEU A 25 -15.92 1.88 -20.87
N THR A 26 -16.95 1.08 -21.20
CA THR A 26 -16.74 -0.26 -21.74
C THR A 26 -16.67 -0.31 -23.27
N ALA A 27 -17.16 0.71 -23.98
CA ALA A 27 -17.25 0.69 -25.44
C ALA A 27 -15.91 0.36 -26.15
N PRO A 28 -14.77 1.01 -25.82
CA PRO A 28 -13.50 0.67 -26.47
C PRO A 28 -13.05 -0.76 -26.19
N PHE A 29 -13.33 -1.28 -24.99
CA PHE A 29 -13.01 -2.65 -24.62
C PHE A 29 -13.87 -3.65 -25.39
N LEU A 30 -15.17 -3.41 -25.49
CA LEU A 30 -16.10 -4.28 -26.21
C LEU A 30 -15.80 -4.31 -27.71
N GLU A 31 -15.52 -3.16 -28.31
CA GLU A 31 -15.15 -3.06 -29.73
C GLU A 31 -13.93 -3.93 -30.05
N GLN A 32 -12.92 -3.91 -29.18
CA GLN A 32 -11.66 -4.58 -29.41
C GLN A 32 -11.66 -6.06 -28.99
N ARG A 33 -12.33 -6.39 -27.87
CA ARG A 33 -12.12 -7.67 -27.16
C ARG A 33 -13.36 -8.56 -27.06
N ALA A 34 -14.56 -8.08 -27.43
CA ALA A 34 -15.79 -8.86 -27.24
C ALA A 34 -15.82 -10.18 -28.05
N LYS A 35 -15.03 -10.27 -29.11
CA LYS A 35 -14.92 -11.46 -29.98
C LYS A 35 -13.74 -12.37 -29.64
N ASP A 36 -12.92 -12.01 -28.65
CA ASP A 36 -11.80 -12.85 -28.22
C ASP A 36 -12.30 -14.18 -27.64
N THR A 37 -11.57 -15.27 -27.86
CA THR A 37 -11.93 -16.58 -27.28
C THR A 37 -12.02 -16.52 -25.75
N ALA A 38 -11.14 -15.74 -25.12
CA ALA A 38 -11.16 -15.50 -23.67
C ALA A 38 -12.46 -14.86 -23.17
N ALA A 39 -13.13 -14.04 -24.00
CA ALA A 39 -14.40 -13.43 -23.64
C ALA A 39 -15.49 -14.46 -23.37
N ALA A 40 -15.49 -15.58 -24.11
CA ALA A 40 -16.45 -16.66 -23.91
C ALA A 40 -16.23 -17.39 -22.57
N ALA A 41 -14.98 -17.47 -22.11
CA ALA A 41 -14.61 -18.16 -20.86
C ALA A 41 -14.90 -17.35 -19.58
N LEU A 42 -15.13 -16.04 -19.67
CA LEU A 42 -15.47 -15.21 -18.51
C LEU A 42 -16.83 -15.60 -17.91
N ALA A 43 -16.84 -15.96 -16.64
CA ALA A 43 -18.04 -16.27 -15.88
C ALA A 43 -17.86 -15.94 -14.40
N GLY A 44 -18.98 -15.97 -13.65
CA GLY A 44 -18.98 -15.88 -12.19
C GLY A 44 -18.21 -14.66 -11.65
N PRO A 45 -17.41 -14.84 -10.58
CA PRO A 45 -16.62 -13.77 -9.99
C PRO A 45 -15.69 -13.03 -10.96
N ASN A 46 -15.07 -13.73 -11.91
CA ASN A 46 -14.14 -13.11 -12.87
C ASN A 46 -14.87 -12.15 -13.82
N LEU A 47 -16.08 -12.53 -14.27
CA LEU A 47 -16.93 -11.65 -15.07
C LEU A 47 -17.38 -10.43 -14.26
N CYS A 48 -17.85 -10.62 -13.02
CA CYS A 48 -18.27 -9.54 -12.14
C CYS A 48 -17.13 -8.56 -11.82
N GLY A 49 -15.95 -9.11 -11.50
CA GLY A 49 -14.74 -8.35 -11.24
C GLY A 49 -14.29 -7.52 -12.43
N LEU A 50 -14.27 -8.12 -13.62
CA LEU A 50 -13.98 -7.40 -14.86
C LEU A 50 -15.01 -6.29 -15.11
N ALA A 51 -16.30 -6.57 -14.96
CA ALA A 51 -17.35 -5.57 -15.15
C ALA A 51 -17.17 -4.36 -14.22
N ARG A 52 -16.88 -4.59 -12.93
CA ARG A 52 -16.58 -3.53 -11.97
C ARG A 52 -15.30 -2.77 -12.30
N VAL A 53 -14.23 -3.45 -12.69
CA VAL A 53 -12.97 -2.81 -13.14
C VAL A 53 -13.22 -1.87 -14.33
N LEU A 54 -13.91 -2.36 -15.37
CA LEU A 54 -14.17 -1.58 -16.58
C LEU A 54 -15.07 -0.35 -16.31
N THR A 55 -16.01 -0.46 -15.37
CA THR A 55 -16.99 0.60 -15.09
C THR A 55 -16.57 1.57 -13.99
N SER A 56 -15.54 1.24 -13.21
CA SER A 56 -15.06 2.09 -12.12
C SER A 56 -13.80 2.88 -12.45
N ASN A 57 -12.95 2.38 -13.36
CA ASN A 57 -11.67 3.01 -13.71
C ASN A 57 -11.46 3.08 -15.23
N ALA A 58 -11.51 4.30 -15.77
CA ALA A 58 -11.39 4.55 -17.21
C ALA A 58 -10.01 4.18 -17.77
N GLU A 59 -8.93 4.36 -17.00
CA GLU A 59 -7.58 4.00 -17.44
C GLU A 59 -7.36 2.49 -17.48
N ALA A 60 -7.95 1.75 -16.55
CA ALA A 60 -7.95 0.29 -16.56
C ALA A 60 -8.77 -0.24 -17.74
N ALA A 61 -9.95 0.34 -18.01
CA ALA A 61 -10.78 -0.03 -19.15
C ALA A 61 -10.06 0.19 -20.50
N ARG A 62 -9.44 1.36 -20.69
CA ARG A 62 -8.65 1.68 -21.88
C ARG A 62 -7.39 0.82 -22.00
N TYR A 63 -6.79 0.43 -20.88
CA TYR A 63 -5.65 -0.49 -20.92
C TYR A 63 -6.09 -1.89 -21.37
N LEU A 64 -7.15 -2.43 -20.76
CA LEU A 64 -7.68 -3.75 -21.09
C LEU A 64 -8.10 -3.87 -22.56
N SER A 65 -8.58 -2.79 -23.19
CA SER A 65 -8.95 -2.82 -24.62
C SER A 65 -7.77 -3.13 -25.56
N HIS A 66 -6.54 -2.90 -25.11
CA HIS A 66 -5.30 -3.13 -25.87
C HIS A 66 -4.47 -4.31 -25.32
N ARG A 67 -5.03 -5.11 -24.39
CA ARG A 67 -4.28 -6.17 -23.67
C ARG A 67 -4.99 -7.53 -23.76
N PRO A 68 -5.00 -8.18 -24.94
CA PRO A 68 -5.68 -9.48 -25.14
C PRO A 68 -5.17 -10.57 -24.17
N THR A 69 -3.86 -10.64 -23.96
CA THR A 69 -3.26 -11.65 -23.05
C THR A 69 -3.69 -11.45 -21.59
N LEU A 70 -3.98 -10.22 -21.17
CA LEU A 70 -4.50 -9.96 -19.83
C LEU A 70 -5.94 -10.45 -19.68
N LEU A 71 -6.76 -10.34 -20.74
CA LEU A 71 -8.12 -10.88 -20.72
C LEU A 71 -8.13 -12.40 -20.55
N GLU A 72 -7.22 -13.11 -21.23
CA GLU A 72 -7.03 -14.56 -21.06
C GLU A 72 -6.65 -14.92 -19.62
N ARG A 73 -5.74 -14.14 -19.01
CA ARG A 73 -5.35 -14.33 -17.61
C ARG A 73 -6.54 -14.09 -16.67
N ILE A 74 -7.31 -13.02 -16.87
CA ILE A 74 -8.49 -12.71 -16.05
C ILE A 74 -9.55 -13.81 -16.17
N ALA A 75 -9.74 -14.38 -17.35
CA ALA A 75 -10.72 -15.46 -17.54
C ALA A 75 -10.38 -16.72 -16.73
N ARG A 76 -9.08 -17.01 -16.52
CA ARG A 76 -8.59 -18.19 -15.79
C ARG A 76 -8.29 -17.91 -14.31
N ALA A 77 -8.17 -16.63 -13.96
CA ALA A 77 -7.76 -16.14 -12.66
C ALA A 77 -8.46 -16.86 -11.49
N SER A 78 -7.68 -17.24 -10.50
CA SER A 78 -8.17 -17.72 -9.21
C SER A 78 -7.28 -17.25 -8.06
N PRO A 79 -7.76 -17.30 -6.80
CA PRO A 79 -6.93 -17.05 -5.63
C PRO A 79 -5.66 -17.91 -5.59
N LEU A 80 -5.75 -19.19 -5.98
CA LEU A 80 -4.60 -20.11 -6.01
C LEU A 80 -3.56 -19.71 -7.07
N GLU A 81 -3.99 -19.28 -8.25
CA GLU A 81 -3.08 -18.78 -9.29
C GLU A 81 -2.39 -17.50 -8.83
N LEU A 82 -3.11 -16.58 -8.16
CA LEU A 82 -2.51 -15.36 -7.63
C LEU A 82 -1.51 -15.65 -6.51
N GLN A 83 -1.81 -16.61 -5.63
CA GLN A 83 -0.88 -17.08 -4.60
C GLN A 83 0.38 -17.72 -5.22
N THR A 84 0.21 -18.55 -6.25
CA THR A 84 1.34 -19.14 -6.99
C THR A 84 2.20 -18.05 -7.62
N ARG A 85 1.56 -17.05 -8.23
CA ARG A 85 2.24 -15.88 -8.78
C ARG A 85 2.98 -15.09 -7.70
N ALA A 86 2.39 -14.90 -6.52
CA ALA A 86 3.06 -14.25 -5.39
C ALA A 86 4.35 -14.99 -4.99
N GLY A 87 4.30 -16.31 -4.87
CA GLY A 87 5.48 -17.13 -4.56
C GLY A 87 6.58 -17.01 -5.61
N GLN A 88 6.21 -16.93 -6.90
CA GLN A 88 7.15 -16.66 -8.00
C GLN A 88 7.78 -15.27 -7.88
N LEU A 89 7.01 -14.24 -7.55
CA LEU A 89 7.50 -12.87 -7.38
C LEU A 89 8.47 -12.74 -6.19
N GLU A 90 8.28 -13.54 -5.14
CA GLU A 90 9.16 -13.55 -3.97
C GLU A 90 10.52 -14.20 -4.26
N HIS A 91 10.56 -15.28 -5.04
CA HIS A 91 11.75 -16.15 -5.16
C HIS A 91 12.42 -16.16 -6.53
N ALA A 92 11.72 -15.79 -7.61
CA ALA A 92 12.27 -15.93 -8.96
C ALA A 92 13.04 -14.67 -9.40
N ALA A 93 14.26 -14.89 -9.90
CA ALA A 93 14.83 -13.96 -10.87
C ALA A 93 13.92 -13.97 -12.10
N ALA A 94 13.40 -12.80 -12.49
CA ALA A 94 12.58 -12.73 -13.69
C ALA A 94 13.47 -12.82 -14.93
N GLU A 95 13.07 -13.64 -15.90
CA GLU A 95 13.53 -13.46 -17.28
C GLU A 95 13.07 -12.08 -17.75
N ARG A 96 14.05 -11.20 -17.97
CA ARG A 96 13.83 -9.78 -18.25
C ARG A 96 14.59 -9.38 -19.51
N PRO A 97 14.12 -8.39 -20.27
CA PRO A 97 14.87 -7.87 -21.42
C PRO A 97 16.24 -7.34 -21.01
N ASP A 98 17.25 -7.56 -21.86
CA ASP A 98 18.63 -7.12 -21.62
C ASP A 98 18.80 -5.61 -21.84
N ASP A 99 18.06 -5.05 -22.80
CA ASP A 99 18.10 -3.63 -23.09
C ASP A 99 17.28 -2.83 -22.07
N LEU A 100 17.72 -1.60 -21.80
CA LEU A 100 17.11 -0.79 -20.75
C LEU A 100 15.67 -0.38 -21.09
N GLU A 101 15.38 -0.07 -22.34
CA GLU A 101 14.04 0.41 -22.74
C GLU A 101 13.02 -0.72 -22.61
N GLY A 102 13.34 -1.91 -23.14
CA GLY A 102 12.58 -3.13 -22.99
C GLY A 102 12.37 -3.51 -21.52
N PHE A 103 13.42 -3.42 -20.68
CA PHE A 103 13.29 -3.67 -19.24
C PHE A 103 12.30 -2.72 -18.58
N LEU A 104 12.38 -1.42 -18.89
CA LEU A 104 11.51 -0.40 -18.30
C LEU A 104 10.05 -0.62 -18.70
N ASP A 105 9.77 -0.93 -19.96
CA ASP A 105 8.41 -1.23 -20.42
C ASP A 105 7.89 -2.54 -19.82
N TRP A 106 8.71 -3.60 -19.82
CA TRP A 106 8.36 -4.88 -19.21
C TRP A 106 8.00 -4.75 -17.72
N LEU A 107 8.76 -3.96 -16.95
CA LEU A 107 8.51 -3.73 -15.53
C LEU A 107 7.12 -3.10 -15.30
N ARG A 108 6.78 -2.11 -16.14
CA ARG A 108 5.51 -1.37 -16.05
C ARG A 108 4.32 -2.21 -16.47
N LEU A 109 4.46 -2.96 -17.58
CA LEU A 109 3.42 -3.87 -18.07
C LEU A 109 3.16 -4.98 -17.04
N THR A 110 4.22 -5.60 -16.49
CA THR A 110 4.11 -6.62 -15.44
C THR A 110 3.38 -6.09 -14.23
N ARG A 111 3.81 -4.93 -13.71
CA ARG A 111 3.18 -4.28 -12.57
C ARG A 111 1.70 -3.99 -12.83
N ARG A 112 1.38 -3.43 -14.00
CA ARG A 112 0.01 -3.01 -14.35
C ARG A 112 -0.93 -4.18 -14.58
N ASP A 113 -0.46 -5.20 -15.29
CA ASP A 113 -1.23 -6.43 -15.51
C ASP A 113 -1.56 -7.13 -14.20
N ASP A 114 -0.56 -7.35 -13.35
CA ASP A 114 -0.73 -8.07 -12.09
C ASP A 114 -1.62 -7.25 -11.12
N THR A 115 -1.52 -5.92 -11.13
CA THR A 115 -2.43 -5.04 -10.36
C THR A 115 -3.88 -5.16 -10.83
N ILE A 116 -4.13 -5.15 -12.15
CA ILE A 116 -5.49 -5.24 -12.70
C ILE A 116 -6.08 -6.64 -12.47
N LEU A 117 -5.27 -7.69 -12.61
CA LEU A 117 -5.68 -9.06 -12.30
C LEU A 117 -6.12 -9.18 -10.84
N ALA A 118 -5.33 -8.66 -9.91
CA ALA A 118 -5.67 -8.64 -8.49
C ALA A 118 -6.95 -7.81 -8.23
N ALA A 119 -7.11 -6.66 -8.89
CA ALA A 119 -8.33 -5.86 -8.79
C ALA A 119 -9.58 -6.58 -9.32
N CYS A 120 -9.45 -7.38 -10.39
CA CYS A 120 -10.55 -8.20 -10.87
C CYS A 120 -10.96 -9.27 -9.84
N LEU A 121 -10.00 -9.93 -9.19
CA LEU A 121 -10.30 -10.93 -8.14
C LEU A 121 -10.90 -10.28 -6.89
N ASP A 122 -10.38 -9.11 -6.49
CA ASP A 122 -10.87 -8.29 -5.38
C ASP A 122 -12.32 -7.83 -5.62
N PHE A 123 -12.56 -7.07 -6.69
CA PHE A 123 -13.91 -6.57 -6.99
C PHE A 123 -14.86 -7.68 -7.45
N GLY A 124 -14.35 -8.83 -7.87
CA GLY A 124 -15.14 -10.03 -8.13
C GLY A 124 -15.62 -10.74 -6.87
N GLY A 125 -15.05 -10.42 -5.70
CA GLY A 125 -15.32 -11.08 -4.42
C GLY A 125 -14.60 -12.42 -4.24
N SER A 126 -13.60 -12.71 -5.07
CA SER A 126 -12.76 -13.92 -4.94
C SER A 126 -11.61 -13.74 -3.95
N LEU A 127 -11.21 -12.51 -3.66
CA LEU A 127 -10.21 -12.16 -2.66
C LEU A 127 -10.75 -11.07 -1.75
N ARG A 128 -10.33 -11.11 -0.48
CA ARG A 128 -10.48 -9.95 0.40
C ARG A 128 -9.41 -8.91 0.07
N PHE A 129 -9.65 -7.67 0.45
CA PHE A 129 -8.73 -6.59 0.12
C PHE A 129 -7.39 -6.70 0.87
N ASP A 130 -7.35 -7.27 2.07
CA ASP A 130 -6.11 -7.52 2.81
C ASP A 130 -5.22 -8.53 2.09
N GLU A 131 -5.79 -9.57 1.48
CA GLU A 131 -5.06 -10.52 0.61
C GLU A 131 -4.52 -9.81 -0.65
N THR A 132 -5.34 -8.93 -1.23
CA THR A 132 -4.94 -8.11 -2.37
C THR A 132 -3.80 -7.16 -2.00
N ALA A 133 -3.86 -6.52 -0.83
CA ALA A 133 -2.82 -5.62 -0.33
C ALA A 133 -1.47 -6.32 -0.13
N VAL A 134 -1.50 -7.56 0.38
CA VAL A 134 -0.32 -8.42 0.48
C VAL A 134 0.27 -8.70 -0.90
N PHE A 135 -0.56 -9.11 -1.87
CA PHE A 135 -0.11 -9.35 -3.24
C PHE A 135 0.50 -8.11 -3.89
N LEU A 136 -0.15 -6.94 -3.78
CA LEU A 136 0.36 -5.67 -4.31
C LEU A 136 1.72 -5.28 -3.69
N SER A 137 1.92 -5.63 -2.43
CA SER A 137 3.18 -5.40 -1.72
C SER A 137 4.30 -6.31 -2.21
N ILE A 138 4.01 -7.61 -2.35
CA ILE A 138 4.94 -8.58 -2.94
C ILE A 138 5.34 -8.16 -4.36
N LEU A 139 4.38 -7.72 -5.17
CA LEU A 139 4.64 -7.21 -6.52
C LEU A 139 5.55 -5.97 -6.50
N ALA A 140 5.31 -5.01 -5.61
CA ALA A 140 6.14 -3.81 -5.49
C ALA A 140 7.57 -4.12 -5.01
N GLU A 141 7.71 -5.05 -4.06
CA GLU A 141 9.01 -5.53 -3.60
C GLU A 141 9.77 -6.24 -4.73
N ALA A 142 9.10 -7.08 -5.53
CA ALA A 142 9.70 -7.73 -6.70
C ALA A 142 10.15 -6.69 -7.75
N CYS A 143 9.31 -5.73 -8.10
CA CYS A 143 9.67 -4.63 -8.99
C CYS A 143 10.89 -3.84 -8.47
N THR A 144 10.96 -3.61 -7.16
CA THR A 144 12.09 -2.93 -6.51
C THR A 144 13.37 -3.75 -6.60
N ARG A 145 13.32 -5.07 -6.34
CA ARG A 145 14.46 -5.99 -6.49
C ARG A 145 14.97 -6.03 -7.93
N TRP A 146 14.08 -6.12 -8.92
CA TRP A 146 14.48 -6.14 -10.33
C TRP A 146 15.08 -4.79 -10.77
N ALA A 147 14.52 -3.67 -10.32
CA ALA A 147 15.06 -2.35 -10.59
C ALA A 147 16.44 -2.15 -9.95
N LEU A 148 16.65 -2.64 -8.73
CA LEU A 148 17.95 -2.66 -8.05
C LEU A 148 18.97 -3.48 -8.84
N ALA A 149 18.64 -4.73 -9.16
CA ALA A 149 19.52 -5.60 -9.93
C ALA A 149 19.88 -5.01 -11.31
N GLN A 150 18.97 -4.27 -11.95
CA GLN A 150 19.27 -3.57 -13.20
C GLN A 150 20.18 -2.34 -12.98
N ALA A 151 20.01 -1.62 -11.87
CA ALA A 151 20.81 -0.45 -11.54
C ALA A 151 22.26 -0.84 -11.19
N GLU A 152 22.43 -1.96 -10.49
CA GLU A 152 23.71 -2.52 -10.06
C GLU A 152 24.50 -3.15 -11.20
N ALA A 153 23.84 -3.88 -12.12
CA ALA A 153 24.50 -4.45 -13.31
C ALA A 153 25.21 -3.37 -14.16
N LYS A 154 24.76 -2.12 -14.09
CA LYS A 154 25.36 -0.96 -14.78
C LYS A 154 26.44 -0.25 -13.94
N ALA A 155 26.72 -0.68 -12.72
CA ALA A 155 27.61 -0.01 -11.78
C ALA A 155 29.05 -0.57 -11.77
N SER A 156 29.28 -1.89 -11.87
CA SER A 156 30.57 -2.57 -12.20
C SER A 156 30.46 -4.10 -12.04
N SER A 157 31.46 -4.85 -12.50
CA SER A 157 31.59 -6.32 -12.55
C SER A 157 32.17 -7.01 -11.29
N GLU A 158 32.12 -6.37 -10.11
CA GLU A 158 32.70 -6.95 -8.88
C GLU A 158 31.63 -7.26 -7.82
N GLU A 159 31.83 -8.40 -7.18
CA GLU A 159 30.94 -9.05 -6.22
C GLU A 159 30.77 -8.24 -4.94
N SER A 160 29.68 -7.46 -4.83
CA SER A 160 28.93 -7.15 -3.59
C SER A 160 27.69 -6.30 -3.91
N PRO A 161 26.54 -6.50 -3.23
CA PRO A 161 25.38 -5.62 -3.40
C PRO A 161 25.72 -4.21 -2.92
N VAL A 162 25.50 -3.24 -3.80
CA VAL A 162 25.94 -1.85 -3.66
C VAL A 162 24.98 -1.05 -2.77
N LEU A 163 23.77 -1.56 -2.55
CA LEU A 163 22.76 -0.96 -1.69
C LEU A 163 21.95 -2.02 -0.95
N SER A 164 21.44 -1.64 0.22
CA SER A 164 20.33 -2.29 0.87
C SER A 164 19.18 -1.32 1.08
N LEU A 165 17.95 -1.81 0.93
CA LEU A 165 16.76 -0.98 0.97
C LEU A 165 15.90 -1.37 2.17
N LEU A 166 15.58 -0.37 2.99
CA LEU A 166 14.48 -0.49 3.94
C LEU A 166 13.20 0.03 3.28
N GLY A 167 12.19 -0.81 3.21
CA GLY A 167 10.82 -0.39 2.99
C GLY A 167 10.28 0.23 4.27
N MET A 168 9.52 1.32 4.13
CA MET A 168 8.84 1.99 5.24
C MET A 168 7.31 1.93 5.05
N GLY A 169 6.55 2.32 6.07
CA GLY A 169 5.11 2.55 5.92
C GLY A 169 4.34 1.33 5.41
N LYS A 170 3.67 1.48 4.26
CA LYS A 170 2.75 0.46 3.70
C LYS A 170 3.46 -0.73 3.07
N ILE A 171 4.54 -0.49 2.31
CA ILE A 171 5.30 -1.60 1.66
C ILE A 171 5.90 -2.52 2.73
N ALA A 172 6.40 -1.95 3.82
CA ALA A 172 7.06 -2.70 4.87
C ALA A 172 6.10 -3.66 5.60
N GLY A 173 4.89 -3.18 5.94
CA GLY A 173 3.84 -3.96 6.56
C GLY A 173 3.01 -4.83 5.60
N ARG A 174 3.39 -4.90 4.32
CA ARG A 174 2.61 -5.58 3.25
C ARG A 174 1.16 -5.11 3.13
N GLU A 175 0.97 -3.81 3.32
CA GLU A 175 -0.32 -3.14 3.28
C GLU A 175 -0.33 -2.10 2.14
N LEU A 176 0.15 -2.39 0.93
CA LEU A 176 0.00 -1.45 -0.20
C LEU A 176 -1.45 -1.39 -0.69
N THR A 177 -1.88 -0.22 -1.16
CA THR A 177 -3.12 -0.05 -1.93
C THR A 177 -2.81 0.35 -3.38
N TYR A 178 -3.84 0.41 -4.22
CA TYR A 178 -3.73 0.95 -5.58
C TYR A 178 -3.11 2.36 -5.56
N HIS A 179 -2.19 2.61 -6.49
CA HIS A 179 -1.46 3.88 -6.60
C HIS A 179 -0.77 4.32 -5.28
N SER A 180 -0.22 3.36 -4.52
CA SER A 180 0.66 3.68 -3.40
C SER A 180 2.06 4.04 -3.90
N ASP A 181 2.68 5.01 -3.22
CA ASP A 181 4.10 5.33 -3.36
C ASP A 181 4.93 4.29 -2.60
N LEU A 182 6.20 4.14 -2.97
CA LEU A 182 7.15 3.28 -2.26
C LEU A 182 8.01 4.14 -1.34
N ASP A 183 7.75 4.06 -0.04
CA ASP A 183 8.56 4.73 0.97
C ASP A 183 9.86 3.93 1.20
N LEU A 184 11.01 4.45 0.75
CA LEU A 184 12.30 3.74 0.73
C LEU A 184 13.42 4.52 1.43
N ILE A 185 14.24 3.81 2.22
CA ILE A 185 15.53 4.30 2.72
C ILE A 185 16.65 3.47 2.10
N PHE A 186 17.69 4.14 1.60
CA PHE A 186 18.82 3.50 0.95
C PHE A 186 20.02 3.46 1.90
N LEU A 187 20.47 2.26 2.22
CA LEU A 187 21.61 1.98 3.06
C LEU A 187 22.75 1.39 2.23
N TYR A 188 23.98 1.53 2.70
CA TYR A 188 25.13 0.89 2.08
C TYR A 188 26.21 0.52 3.12
N PRO A 189 27.10 -0.42 2.81
CA PRO A 189 28.19 -0.84 3.69
C PRO A 189 29.13 0.31 4.10
N ASP A 190 29.57 0.33 5.36
CA ASP A 190 30.58 1.28 5.84
C ASP A 190 31.94 1.06 5.16
N GLU A 191 32.19 -0.15 4.63
CA GLU A 191 33.42 -0.50 3.90
C GLU A 191 33.49 0.08 2.48
N ALA A 192 32.38 0.64 1.97
CA ALA A 192 32.37 1.26 0.66
C ALA A 192 33.29 2.47 0.63
N THR A 193 34.28 2.45 -0.26
CA THR A 193 35.33 3.47 -0.36
C THR A 193 34.83 4.82 -0.85
N GLU A 194 33.74 4.86 -1.63
CA GLU A 194 33.16 6.09 -2.18
C GLU A 194 31.63 6.10 -2.16
N VAL A 195 31.03 7.14 -1.57
CA VAL A 195 29.57 7.36 -1.56
C VAL A 195 28.96 7.59 -2.95
N ALA A 196 29.77 7.94 -3.94
CA ALA A 196 29.32 8.33 -5.27
C ALA A 196 28.65 7.17 -6.02
N GLN A 197 29.15 5.95 -5.86
CA GLN A 197 28.61 4.79 -6.56
C GLN A 197 27.27 4.32 -5.97
N PRO A 198 27.10 4.13 -4.65
CA PRO A 198 25.79 3.89 -4.02
C PRO A 198 24.76 4.97 -4.36
N SER A 199 25.15 6.24 -4.34
CA SER A 199 24.26 7.36 -4.68
C SER A 199 23.76 7.28 -6.13
N ARG A 200 24.65 6.97 -7.08
CA ARG A 200 24.26 6.81 -8.50
C ARG A 200 23.33 5.60 -8.68
N THR A 201 23.59 4.48 -8.00
CA THR A 201 22.72 3.30 -8.05
C THR A 201 21.33 3.60 -7.51
N ALA A 202 21.23 4.30 -6.37
CA ALA A 202 19.95 4.69 -5.79
C ALA A 202 19.17 5.62 -6.73
N GLN A 203 19.84 6.61 -7.34
CA GLN A 203 19.21 7.51 -8.30
C GLN A 203 18.75 6.78 -9.57
N ARG A 204 19.53 5.81 -10.07
CA ARG A 204 19.12 4.96 -11.21
C ARG A 204 17.89 4.12 -10.88
N LEU A 205 17.88 3.46 -9.72
CA LEU A 205 16.73 2.68 -9.25
C LEU A 205 15.47 3.54 -9.18
N ILE A 206 15.56 4.71 -8.55
CA ILE A 206 14.44 5.67 -8.49
C ILE A 206 13.98 6.03 -9.90
N ASN A 207 14.91 6.35 -10.81
CA ASN A 207 14.57 6.68 -12.19
C ASN A 207 13.90 5.51 -12.92
N TYR A 208 14.35 4.27 -12.71
CA TYR A 208 13.78 3.10 -13.36
C TYR A 208 12.32 2.85 -12.94
N LEU A 209 12.00 3.07 -11.66
CA LEU A 209 10.65 2.95 -11.14
C LEU A 209 9.74 4.12 -11.57
N THR A 210 10.29 5.34 -11.61
CA THR A 210 9.50 6.58 -11.73
C THR A 210 9.40 7.16 -13.14
N ALA A 211 10.32 6.83 -14.07
CA ALA A 211 10.33 7.42 -15.40
C ALA A 211 9.02 7.16 -16.17
N MET A 212 8.56 8.13 -16.95
CA MET A 212 7.45 7.93 -17.87
C MET A 212 7.97 7.24 -19.15
N THR A 213 7.26 6.20 -19.58
CA THR A 213 7.50 5.45 -20.83
C THR A 213 6.19 5.33 -21.62
N GLY A 214 6.21 4.69 -22.78
CA GLY A 214 4.98 4.31 -23.50
C GLY A 214 4.05 3.43 -22.66
N ALA A 215 4.59 2.62 -21.75
CA ALA A 215 3.83 1.78 -20.83
C ALA A 215 3.36 2.50 -19.54
N GLY A 216 3.75 3.76 -19.33
CA GLY A 216 3.42 4.57 -18.14
C GLY A 216 4.56 4.65 -17.12
N VAL A 217 4.21 4.62 -15.83
CA VAL A 217 5.14 4.61 -14.68
C VAL A 217 4.97 3.32 -13.88
N ALA A 218 6.02 2.80 -13.25
CA ALA A 218 5.91 1.60 -12.41
C ALA A 218 5.42 1.98 -11.01
N TYR A 219 6.18 2.82 -10.32
CA TYR A 219 5.84 3.35 -9.00
C TYR A 219 6.44 4.75 -8.80
N ALA A 220 5.74 5.58 -8.00
CA ALA A 220 6.37 6.73 -7.36
C ALA A 220 7.23 6.25 -6.18
N VAL A 221 8.32 6.95 -5.89
CA VAL A 221 9.22 6.64 -4.77
C VAL A 221 9.32 7.85 -3.85
N ASP A 222 9.13 7.62 -2.56
CA ASP A 222 9.31 8.61 -1.51
C ASP A 222 10.48 8.21 -0.60
N SER A 223 11.54 9.01 -0.59
CA SER A 223 12.70 8.80 0.28
C SER A 223 12.80 9.81 1.42
N ARG A 224 11.71 10.51 1.76
CA ARG A 224 11.71 11.58 2.78
C ARG A 224 11.85 11.08 4.22
N LEU A 225 11.66 9.79 4.47
CA LEU A 225 11.83 9.17 5.80
C LEU A 225 13.29 8.80 6.11
N ARG A 226 14.24 9.06 5.20
CA ARG A 226 15.67 8.87 5.44
C ARG A 226 16.20 9.87 6.50
N PRO A 227 17.36 9.60 7.14
CA PRO A 227 18.00 10.52 8.07
C PRO A 227 18.08 11.96 7.54
N SER A 228 17.69 12.93 8.38
CA SER A 228 17.59 14.36 8.04
C SER A 228 16.63 14.70 6.89
N GLY A 229 15.78 13.75 6.48
CA GLY A 229 14.75 13.90 5.47
C GLY A 229 15.26 14.49 4.16
N ARG A 230 14.57 15.52 3.63
CA ARG A 230 14.93 16.17 2.35
C ARG A 230 16.31 16.82 2.36
N GLN A 231 16.81 17.21 3.52
CA GLN A 231 18.11 17.86 3.68
C GLN A 231 19.26 16.85 3.81
N GLY A 232 18.94 15.59 4.13
CA GLY A 232 19.92 14.51 4.23
C GLY A 232 20.33 13.93 2.88
N ALA A 233 21.49 13.27 2.88
CA ALA A 233 21.98 12.48 1.75
C ALA A 233 20.96 11.41 1.34
N LEU A 234 20.92 11.07 0.05
CA LEU A 234 19.98 10.06 -0.46
C LEU A 234 20.30 8.67 0.10
N VAL A 235 21.58 8.37 0.26
CA VAL A 235 22.12 7.12 0.78
C VAL A 235 22.84 7.37 2.10
N THR A 236 22.76 6.44 3.04
CA THR A 236 23.40 6.52 4.36
C THR A 236 24.16 5.23 4.64
N THR A 237 25.34 5.28 5.25
CA THR A 237 26.01 4.03 5.65
C THR A 237 25.23 3.34 6.76
N TYR A 238 25.48 2.05 6.98
CA TYR A 238 24.90 1.32 8.11
C TYR A 238 25.22 1.99 9.46
N GLY A 239 26.49 2.23 9.78
CA GLY A 239 26.88 2.87 11.03
C GLY A 239 26.33 4.29 11.21
N ALA A 240 26.25 5.08 10.12
CA ALA A 240 25.68 6.42 10.17
C ALA A 240 24.16 6.39 10.42
N PHE A 241 23.45 5.40 9.86
CA PHE A 241 22.02 5.23 10.10
C PHE A 241 21.75 4.89 11.57
N GLU A 242 22.46 3.90 12.14
CA GLU A 242 22.31 3.54 13.55
C GLU A 242 22.60 4.71 14.49
N ARG A 243 23.69 5.45 14.22
CA ARG A 243 24.07 6.63 15.02
C ARG A 243 22.98 7.69 14.97
N TYR A 244 22.45 7.99 13.79
CA TYR A 244 21.38 8.97 13.63
C TYR A 244 20.13 8.56 14.43
N GLN A 245 19.71 7.30 14.34
CA GLN A 245 18.53 6.81 15.06
C GLN A 245 18.75 6.89 16.58
N ARG A 246 19.96 6.58 17.06
CA ARG A 246 20.29 6.68 18.49
C ARG A 246 20.32 8.12 19.00
N GLU A 247 20.96 9.03 18.27
CA GLU A 247 21.36 10.35 18.79
C GLU A 247 20.47 11.52 18.34
N HIS A 248 19.83 11.41 17.18
CA HIS A 248 19.21 12.57 16.51
C HIS A 248 17.75 12.38 16.14
N ALA A 249 17.31 11.14 15.90
CA ALA A 249 15.96 10.88 15.44
C ALA A 249 14.90 11.37 16.44
N ALA A 250 13.84 11.97 15.92
CA ALA A 250 12.69 12.40 16.69
C ALA A 250 11.76 11.22 16.99
N THR A 251 10.87 11.37 17.98
CA THR A 251 9.88 10.33 18.35
C THR A 251 9.07 9.85 17.15
N TRP A 252 8.70 10.75 16.23
CA TRP A 252 7.94 10.39 15.04
C TRP A 252 8.72 9.54 14.04
N GLU A 253 10.04 9.72 13.96
CA GLU A 253 10.92 8.88 13.14
C GLU A 253 10.98 7.48 13.74
N HIS A 254 11.04 7.36 15.08
CA HIS A 254 10.99 6.07 15.76
C HIS A 254 9.65 5.35 15.55
N LEU A 255 8.52 6.06 15.55
CA LEU A 255 7.21 5.47 15.20
C LEU A 255 7.23 4.89 13.78
N ALA A 256 7.77 5.63 12.81
CA ALA A 256 7.90 5.15 11.44
C ALA A 256 8.87 3.95 11.34
N LEU A 257 9.95 3.96 12.12
CA LEU A 257 10.97 2.90 12.18
C LEU A 257 10.40 1.57 12.70
N MET A 258 9.42 1.60 13.62
CA MET A 258 8.77 0.38 14.11
C MET A 258 8.13 -0.42 12.97
N ARG A 259 7.75 0.24 11.89
CA ARG A 259 7.16 -0.40 10.70
C ARG A 259 8.17 -0.82 9.64
N ALA A 260 9.43 -0.42 9.72
CA ALA A 260 10.39 -0.64 8.64
C ALA A 260 10.69 -2.14 8.40
N ARG A 261 11.16 -2.49 7.21
CA ARG A 261 11.64 -3.86 6.92
C ARG A 261 12.68 -3.82 5.81
N ALA A 262 13.71 -4.66 5.88
CA ALA A 262 14.62 -4.85 4.75
C ALA A 262 13.90 -5.56 3.60
N ILE A 263 13.87 -4.98 2.39
CA ILE A 263 13.08 -5.50 1.26
C ILE A 263 13.90 -5.86 0.00
N ALA A 264 15.10 -5.31 -0.15
CA ALA A 264 15.98 -5.55 -1.30
C ALA A 264 17.46 -5.26 -0.95
N GLY A 265 18.38 -5.82 -1.74
CA GLY A 265 19.82 -5.72 -1.50
C GLY A 265 20.33 -6.78 -0.53
N ASP A 266 21.33 -6.44 0.28
CA ASP A 266 21.76 -7.27 1.43
C ASP A 266 20.75 -7.10 2.57
N THR A 267 19.64 -7.84 2.45
CA THR A 267 18.55 -7.79 3.43
C THR A 267 18.94 -8.35 4.80
N PRO A 268 19.76 -9.42 4.94
CA PRO A 268 20.22 -9.86 6.26
C PRO A 268 20.98 -8.77 7.02
N ARG A 269 21.95 -8.11 6.38
CA ARG A 269 22.74 -7.05 7.02
C ARG A 269 21.89 -5.81 7.32
N ALA A 270 21.02 -5.41 6.39
CA ALA A 270 20.13 -4.28 6.63
C ALA A 270 19.10 -4.54 7.72
N GLN A 271 18.64 -5.78 7.88
CA GLN A 271 17.74 -6.16 8.97
C GLN A 271 18.45 -6.07 10.33
N GLN A 272 19.71 -6.55 10.43
CA GLN A 272 20.51 -6.40 11.65
C GLN A 272 20.68 -4.92 12.05
N VAL A 273 21.01 -4.06 11.09
CA VAL A 273 21.15 -2.62 11.28
C VAL A 273 19.84 -1.97 11.72
N LEU A 274 18.72 -2.38 11.11
CA LEU A 274 17.39 -1.93 11.49
C LEU A 274 17.03 -2.37 12.93
N ASP A 275 17.37 -3.60 13.30
CA ASP A 275 17.09 -4.13 14.64
C ASP A 275 17.89 -3.39 15.71
N HIS A 276 19.16 -3.07 15.46
CA HIS A 276 19.96 -2.21 16.34
C HIS A 276 19.34 -0.81 16.51
N ALA A 277 18.90 -0.20 15.40
CA ALA A 277 18.24 1.10 15.44
C ALA A 277 16.90 1.05 16.20
N ARG A 278 16.13 -0.03 16.05
CA ARG A 278 14.88 -0.26 16.79
C ARG A 278 15.12 -0.46 18.27
N MET A 279 16.13 -1.22 18.66
CA MET A 279 16.50 -1.39 20.08
C MET A 279 16.84 -0.04 20.71
N ALA A 280 17.65 0.79 20.05
CA ALA A 280 17.94 2.14 20.53
C ALA A 280 16.68 3.01 20.65
N ALA A 281 15.72 2.86 19.73
CA ALA A 281 14.43 3.53 19.81
C ALA A 281 13.59 3.04 21.01
N LEU A 282 13.51 1.73 21.24
CA LEU A 282 12.74 1.11 22.32
C LEU A 282 13.33 1.40 23.71
N GLU A 283 14.64 1.55 23.83
CA GLU A 283 15.31 1.93 25.09
C GLU A 283 15.07 3.40 25.47
N ARG A 284 14.88 4.27 24.47
CA ARG A 284 14.78 5.72 24.67
C ARG A 284 13.42 6.19 25.20
N HIS A 285 12.34 5.47 24.88
CA HIS A 285 10.98 5.93 25.16
C HIS A 285 10.37 5.14 26.31
N THR A 286 9.93 5.85 27.36
CA THR A 286 9.15 5.27 28.47
C THR A 286 7.69 5.71 28.45
N ASN A 287 7.39 6.87 27.86
CA ASN A 287 6.04 7.35 27.59
C ASN A 287 6.03 8.21 26.31
N PRO A 288 5.66 7.64 25.14
CA PRO A 288 5.70 8.36 23.88
C PRO A 288 4.46 9.25 23.63
N TRP A 289 3.40 9.11 24.43
CA TRP A 289 2.05 9.59 24.09
C TRP A 289 1.91 11.10 24.04
N SER A 290 2.60 11.84 24.91
CA SER A 290 2.60 13.30 24.86
C SER A 290 3.17 13.82 23.53
N ALA A 291 4.34 13.31 23.12
CA ALA A 291 4.98 13.66 21.86
C ALA A 291 4.14 13.22 20.64
N ILE A 292 3.51 12.04 20.71
CA ILE A 292 2.57 11.55 19.69
C ILE A 292 1.39 12.53 19.55
N GLY A 293 0.78 12.93 20.67
CA GLY A 293 -0.35 13.86 20.69
C GLY A 293 -0.02 15.22 20.08
N GLU A 294 1.11 15.82 20.47
CA GLU A 294 1.58 17.11 19.94
C GLU A 294 1.83 17.06 18.43
N MET A 295 2.52 16.02 17.97
CA MET A 295 2.75 15.80 16.54
C MET A 295 1.43 15.60 15.81
N ARG A 296 0.54 14.73 16.32
CA ARG A 296 -0.72 14.41 15.67
C ARG A 296 -1.61 15.63 15.52
N ALA A 297 -1.69 16.47 16.55
CA ALA A 297 -2.41 17.75 16.49
C ALA A 297 -1.84 18.70 15.42
N ARG A 298 -0.51 18.70 15.25
CA ARG A 298 0.16 19.48 14.20
C ARG A 298 -0.19 18.99 12.80
N VAL A 299 -0.21 17.66 12.60
CA VAL A 299 -0.59 17.06 11.31
C VAL A 299 -2.07 17.34 11.00
N GLU A 300 -2.96 17.20 11.97
CA GLU A 300 -4.40 17.47 11.78
C GLU A 300 -4.67 18.88 11.31
N ARG A 301 -4.03 19.85 11.96
CA ARG A 301 -4.23 21.27 11.65
C ARG A 301 -3.82 21.59 10.21
N LYS A 302 -2.78 20.92 9.71
CA LYS A 302 -2.21 21.14 8.36
C LYS A 302 -2.89 20.32 7.26
N ARG A 303 -3.28 19.07 7.54
CA ARG A 303 -3.70 18.08 6.54
C ARG A 303 -5.02 17.36 6.89
N GLY A 304 -5.59 17.60 8.06
CA GLY A 304 -6.84 16.98 8.52
C GLY A 304 -8.08 17.82 8.25
N ARG A 305 -7.92 19.13 8.03
CA ARG A 305 -9.03 20.03 7.70
C ARG A 305 -9.43 19.88 6.24
N THR A 306 -10.71 19.63 6.02
CA THR A 306 -11.31 19.50 4.69
C THR A 306 -12.44 20.50 4.49
N ARG A 307 -12.84 20.71 3.23
CA ARG A 307 -14.01 21.53 2.87
C ARG A 307 -15.30 20.76 3.18
N SER A 308 -16.45 21.43 3.07
CA SER A 308 -17.77 20.78 3.19
C SER A 308 -17.85 19.49 2.36
N ALA A 309 -18.42 18.44 2.94
CA ALA A 309 -18.59 17.10 2.33
C ALA A 309 -17.31 16.36 1.91
N THR A 310 -16.11 16.81 2.31
CA THR A 310 -14.86 16.08 2.08
C THR A 310 -14.28 15.61 3.40
N ILE A 311 -13.65 14.44 3.45
CA ILE A 311 -12.92 13.95 4.63
C ILE A 311 -11.50 13.53 4.27
N ALA A 312 -10.55 13.76 5.19
CA ALA A 312 -9.19 13.26 5.07
C ALA A 312 -9.13 11.86 5.69
N LEU A 313 -9.00 10.83 4.84
CA LEU A 313 -9.04 9.42 5.29
C LEU A 313 -7.87 9.07 6.20
N LYS A 314 -6.66 9.56 5.86
CA LYS A 314 -5.45 9.28 6.63
C LYS A 314 -5.23 10.25 7.79
N THR A 315 -5.27 11.54 7.51
CA THR A 315 -4.78 12.60 8.41
C THR A 315 -5.86 13.35 9.20
N GLY A 316 -7.15 13.10 8.93
CA GLY A 316 -8.25 13.66 9.70
C GLY A 316 -8.49 12.90 11.01
N ALA A 317 -9.24 13.51 11.95
CA ALA A 317 -9.65 12.88 13.21
C ALA A 317 -10.34 11.53 12.98
N GLY A 318 -9.90 10.48 13.68
CA GLY A 318 -10.42 9.12 13.49
C GLY A 318 -9.93 8.42 12.21
N GLY A 319 -8.93 8.99 11.54
CA GLY A 319 -8.36 8.46 10.31
C GLY A 319 -7.35 7.34 10.55
N LEU A 320 -6.79 6.81 9.45
CA LEU A 320 -5.79 5.73 9.49
C LEU A 320 -4.58 6.06 10.37
N MET A 321 -4.16 7.33 10.41
CA MET A 321 -3.01 7.77 11.21
C MET A 321 -3.22 7.59 12.72
N ASP A 322 -4.46 7.72 13.22
CA ASP A 322 -4.75 7.53 14.65
C ASP A 322 -4.46 6.06 15.03
N VAL A 323 -4.88 5.11 14.20
CA VAL A 323 -4.57 3.68 14.40
C VAL A 323 -3.08 3.38 14.23
N GLU A 324 -2.43 3.96 13.21
CA GLU A 324 -0.98 3.81 12.97
C GLU A 324 -0.14 4.27 14.18
N PHE A 325 -0.56 5.36 14.83
CA PHE A 325 0.09 5.90 16.03
C PHE A 325 -0.20 5.09 17.28
N LEU A 326 -1.43 4.57 17.46
CA LEU A 326 -1.72 3.64 18.55
C LEU A 326 -0.83 2.39 18.45
N ALA A 327 -0.76 1.79 17.27
CA ALA A 327 0.03 0.58 17.02
C ALA A 327 1.52 0.77 17.32
N SER A 328 2.12 1.80 16.71
CA SER A 328 3.56 2.04 16.84
C SER A 328 3.92 2.65 18.21
N GLY A 329 3.03 3.47 18.77
CA GLY A 329 3.19 4.06 20.09
C GLY A 329 3.12 3.04 21.21
N GLY A 330 2.24 2.03 21.09
CA GLY A 330 2.17 0.91 22.01
C GLY A 330 3.48 0.15 22.10
N LEU A 331 4.14 -0.12 20.96
CA LEU A 331 5.45 -0.77 20.96
C LEU A 331 6.52 0.09 21.63
N LEU A 332 6.55 1.38 21.33
CA LEU A 332 7.49 2.30 21.97
C LEU A 332 7.25 2.40 23.49
N GLU A 333 6.00 2.32 23.96
CA GLU A 333 5.69 2.26 25.39
C GLU A 333 6.14 0.95 26.04
N CYS A 334 5.93 -0.19 25.38
CA CYS A 334 6.39 -1.49 25.87
C CYS A 334 7.91 -1.62 25.90
N GLY A 335 8.61 -0.85 25.07
CA GLY A 335 10.07 -0.86 24.97
C GLY A 335 10.61 -2.25 24.63
N MET A 336 11.75 -2.60 25.23
CA MET A 336 12.46 -3.87 24.96
C MET A 336 11.69 -5.14 25.37
N SER A 337 10.57 -5.00 26.08
CA SER A 337 9.73 -6.17 26.39
C SER A 337 9.07 -6.77 25.16
N MET A 338 8.91 -6.00 24.07
CA MET A 338 8.26 -6.41 22.84
C MET A 338 9.08 -5.97 21.61
N ALA A 339 9.78 -6.92 20.99
CA ALA A 339 10.45 -6.67 19.72
C ALA A 339 9.44 -6.67 18.55
N PRO A 340 9.61 -5.81 17.51
CA PRO A 340 8.79 -5.87 16.31
C PRO A 340 8.84 -7.26 15.66
N GLY A 341 7.69 -7.81 15.30
CA GLY A 341 7.61 -9.10 14.61
C GLY A 341 8.22 -9.04 13.21
N GLU A 342 8.46 -10.21 12.61
CA GLU A 342 9.05 -10.34 11.26
C GLU A 342 8.29 -9.53 10.20
N LEU A 343 6.95 -9.46 10.33
CA LEU A 343 6.10 -8.58 9.54
C LEU A 343 5.41 -7.55 10.44
N PRO A 344 5.81 -6.27 10.39
CA PRO A 344 5.30 -5.24 11.30
C PRO A 344 3.96 -4.66 10.83
N THR A 345 2.92 -5.50 10.78
CA THR A 345 1.55 -5.09 10.42
C THR A 345 0.90 -4.27 11.55
N ILE A 346 -0.08 -3.42 11.22
CA ILE A 346 -0.85 -2.72 12.28
C ILE A 346 -1.52 -3.71 13.23
N ALA A 347 -2.08 -4.79 12.69
CA ALA A 347 -2.76 -5.81 13.45
C ALA A 347 -1.85 -6.50 14.47
N TRP A 348 -0.65 -6.90 14.03
CA TRP A 348 0.32 -7.53 14.92
C TRP A 348 0.75 -6.56 16.03
N MET A 349 1.10 -5.32 15.69
CA MET A 349 1.57 -4.33 16.67
C MET A 349 0.52 -4.00 17.74
N LEU A 350 -0.74 -3.83 17.35
CA LEU A 350 -1.83 -3.58 18.31
C LEU A 350 -2.05 -4.79 19.22
N ARG A 351 -2.12 -6.01 18.67
CA ARG A 351 -2.31 -7.23 19.48
C ARG A 351 -1.11 -7.57 20.37
N ALA A 352 0.08 -7.10 20.02
CA ALA A 352 1.27 -7.26 20.87
C ALA A 352 1.25 -6.34 22.10
N THR A 353 0.47 -5.25 22.07
CA THR A 353 0.58 -4.15 23.05
C THR A 353 -0.71 -3.91 23.83
N ALA A 354 -1.86 -4.33 23.30
CA ALA A 354 -3.15 -4.30 23.94
C ALA A 354 -3.99 -5.51 23.53
N ASP A 355 -5.06 -5.77 24.29
CA ASP A 355 -6.00 -6.86 24.01
C ASP A 355 -7.44 -6.44 24.32
N GLY A 356 -8.39 -7.30 23.98
CA GLY A 356 -9.81 -7.13 24.27
C GLY A 356 -10.61 -6.49 23.14
N PRO A 357 -11.93 -6.33 23.35
CA PRO A 357 -12.88 -6.01 22.27
C PRO A 357 -12.58 -4.70 21.54
N THR A 358 -12.01 -3.70 22.24
CA THR A 358 -11.66 -2.42 21.63
C THR A 358 -10.57 -2.57 20.57
N VAL A 359 -9.60 -3.47 20.79
CA VAL A 359 -8.55 -3.76 19.80
C VAL A 359 -9.17 -4.41 18.57
N ASP A 360 -10.10 -5.35 18.74
CA ASP A 360 -10.80 -5.97 17.61
C ASP A 360 -11.59 -4.94 16.80
N HIS A 361 -12.37 -4.08 17.46
CA HIS A 361 -13.12 -3.02 16.77
C HIS A 361 -12.20 -2.01 16.06
N LEU A 362 -11.05 -1.66 16.66
CA LEU A 362 -10.05 -0.80 16.01
C LEU A 362 -9.48 -1.45 14.74
N LEU A 363 -9.23 -2.76 14.75
CA LEU A 363 -8.73 -3.49 13.59
C LEU A 363 -9.78 -3.62 12.51
N GLU A 364 -11.03 -3.91 12.87
CA GLU A 364 -12.16 -3.91 11.93
C GLU A 364 -12.33 -2.53 11.27
N GLY A 365 -12.30 -1.47 12.08
CA GLY A 365 -12.33 -0.09 11.62
C GLY A 365 -11.15 0.25 10.71
N TYR A 366 -9.94 -0.17 11.07
CA TYR A 366 -8.74 0.00 10.24
C TYR A 366 -8.90 -0.66 8.88
N TYR A 367 -9.27 -1.95 8.84
CA TYR A 367 -9.45 -2.67 7.57
C TYR A 367 -10.55 -2.06 6.70
N PHE A 368 -11.64 -1.61 7.31
CA PHE A 368 -12.68 -0.88 6.60
C PHE A 368 -12.16 0.44 6.00
N LEU A 369 -11.44 1.26 6.77
CA LEU A 369 -10.83 2.49 6.26
C LEU A 369 -9.80 2.22 5.16
N ARG A 370 -9.04 1.12 5.25
CA ARG A 370 -8.09 0.68 4.21
C ARG A 370 -8.82 0.27 2.92
N ARG A 371 -9.95 -0.44 3.03
CA ARG A 371 -10.81 -0.77 1.88
C ARG A 371 -11.34 0.49 1.20
N VAL A 372 -11.84 1.44 1.98
CA VAL A 372 -12.33 2.73 1.47
C VAL A 372 -11.22 3.51 0.78
N GLU A 373 -10.03 3.60 1.39
CA GLU A 373 -8.86 4.24 0.76
C GLU A 373 -8.50 3.60 -0.58
N ALA A 374 -8.47 2.26 -0.62
CA ALA A 374 -8.12 1.53 -1.84
C ALA A 374 -9.12 1.78 -2.97
N CYS A 375 -10.42 1.66 -2.70
CA CYS A 375 -11.46 1.94 -3.69
C CYS A 375 -11.42 3.40 -4.15
N ASN A 376 -11.20 4.36 -3.24
CA ASN A 376 -11.09 5.78 -3.61
C ASN A 376 -9.91 6.04 -4.56
N ARG A 377 -8.72 5.48 -4.26
CA ARG A 377 -7.53 5.61 -5.11
C ARG A 377 -7.71 4.88 -6.45
N TRP A 378 -8.41 3.75 -6.46
CA TRP A 378 -8.76 3.03 -7.68
C TRP A 378 -9.68 3.86 -8.58
N ILE A 379 -10.77 4.40 -8.05
CA ILE A 379 -11.72 5.24 -8.82
C ILE A 379 -11.02 6.50 -9.34
N ALA A 380 -10.19 7.14 -8.52
CA ALA A 380 -9.46 8.35 -8.89
C ALA A 380 -8.34 8.10 -9.92
N GLY A 381 -7.86 6.87 -10.07
CA GLY A 381 -6.72 6.51 -10.92
C GLY A 381 -5.38 7.10 -10.45
N ARG A 382 -5.30 7.55 -9.19
CA ARG A 382 -4.14 8.24 -8.62
C ARG A 382 -4.09 8.12 -7.11
N ALA A 383 -2.97 8.54 -6.53
CA ALA A 383 -2.90 8.81 -5.10
C ALA A 383 -3.91 9.91 -4.72
N GLU A 384 -4.90 9.54 -3.92
CA GLU A 384 -5.97 10.44 -3.47
C GLU A 384 -6.21 10.22 -1.97
N GLU A 385 -5.92 11.24 -1.18
CA GLU A 385 -6.04 11.19 0.29
C GLU A 385 -7.36 11.78 0.79
N SER A 386 -8.04 12.56 -0.06
CA SER A 386 -9.32 13.18 0.25
C SER A 386 -10.45 12.32 -0.31
N LEU A 387 -11.48 12.10 0.50
CA LEU A 387 -12.69 11.42 0.08
C LEU A 387 -13.84 12.42 0.06
N ARG A 388 -14.51 12.52 -1.09
CA ARG A 388 -15.77 13.25 -1.23
C ARG A 388 -16.94 12.36 -0.86
N LEU A 389 -17.84 12.88 -0.05
CA LEU A 389 -19.04 12.19 0.42
C LEU A 389 -20.30 12.62 -0.36
N ASP A 390 -20.12 13.22 -1.54
CA ASP A 390 -21.17 13.73 -2.40
C ASP A 390 -20.97 13.34 -3.88
N GLY A 391 -22.08 13.26 -4.62
CA GLY A 391 -22.09 13.01 -6.07
C GLY A 391 -21.78 11.56 -6.48
N GLU A 392 -21.63 11.35 -7.79
CA GLU A 392 -21.48 10.01 -8.38
C GLU A 392 -20.28 9.20 -7.83
N SER A 393 -19.25 9.89 -7.32
CA SER A 393 -18.06 9.22 -6.78
C SER A 393 -18.36 8.40 -5.52
N ILE A 394 -19.24 8.87 -4.61
CA ILE A 394 -19.60 8.09 -3.43
C ILE A 394 -20.49 6.90 -3.81
N ASP A 395 -21.30 7.02 -4.85
CA ASP A 395 -22.17 5.92 -5.33
C ASP A 395 -21.34 4.74 -5.82
N VAL A 396 -20.34 5.02 -6.65
CA VAL A 396 -19.41 4.00 -7.15
C VAL A 396 -18.53 3.46 -6.02
N LEU A 397 -18.10 4.32 -5.10
CA LEU A 397 -17.31 3.90 -3.95
C LEU A 397 -18.07 2.92 -3.07
N ALA A 398 -19.35 3.18 -2.77
CA ALA A 398 -20.17 2.31 -1.94
C ALA A 398 -20.28 0.90 -2.54
N GLU A 399 -20.60 0.81 -3.84
CA GLU A 399 -20.68 -0.48 -4.55
C GLU A 399 -19.33 -1.24 -4.55
N LEU A 400 -18.19 -0.55 -4.69
CA LEU A 400 -16.88 -1.21 -4.67
C LEU A 400 -16.44 -1.61 -3.26
N VAL A 401 -16.75 -0.81 -2.24
CA VAL A 401 -16.41 -1.11 -0.85
C VAL A 401 -17.13 -2.37 -0.41
N GLU A 402 -18.43 -2.44 -0.64
CA GLU A 402 -19.28 -3.58 -0.31
C GLU A 402 -20.49 -3.60 -1.27
N PRO A 403 -20.63 -4.63 -2.13
CA PRO A 403 -21.73 -4.69 -3.11
C PRO A 403 -23.11 -4.56 -2.46
N GLY A 404 -23.93 -3.66 -2.99
CA GLY A 404 -25.26 -3.34 -2.45
C GLY A 404 -25.27 -2.34 -1.28
N LEU A 405 -24.12 -1.87 -0.81
CA LEU A 405 -24.05 -0.79 0.18
C LEU A 405 -24.51 0.53 -0.45
N THR A 406 -25.40 1.23 0.23
CA THR A 406 -25.86 2.56 -0.22
C THR A 406 -24.85 3.65 0.17
N PRO A 407 -24.79 4.77 -0.57
CA PRO A 407 -23.94 5.91 -0.23
C PRO A 407 -24.16 6.43 1.20
N ASN A 408 -25.42 6.51 1.62
CA ASN A 408 -25.79 6.95 2.97
C ASN A 408 -25.31 5.96 4.04
N ALA A 409 -25.47 4.64 3.80
CA ALA A 409 -24.97 3.62 4.72
C ALA A 409 -23.43 3.64 4.80
N LEU A 410 -22.74 3.86 3.67
CA LEU A 410 -21.29 4.05 3.66
C LEU A 410 -20.87 5.28 4.49
N ALA A 411 -21.54 6.41 4.29
CA ALA A 411 -21.25 7.66 5.00
C ALA A 411 -21.48 7.53 6.52
N MET A 412 -22.58 6.87 6.93
CA MET A 412 -22.86 6.58 8.34
C MET A 412 -21.79 5.67 8.95
N ARG A 413 -21.49 4.54 8.30
CA ARG A 413 -20.45 3.61 8.79
C ARG A 413 -19.08 4.28 8.87
N LEU A 414 -18.74 5.15 7.91
CA LEU A 414 -17.52 5.96 7.97
C LEU A 414 -17.50 6.90 9.18
N ALA A 415 -18.61 7.56 9.49
CA ALA A 415 -18.71 8.42 10.66
C ALA A 415 -18.54 7.62 11.97
N ASP A 416 -19.23 6.49 12.09
CA ASP A 416 -19.19 5.64 13.29
C ASP A 416 -17.79 5.05 13.52
N VAL A 417 -17.18 4.47 12.49
CA VAL A 417 -15.82 3.91 12.58
C VAL A 417 -14.80 4.98 12.96
N ARG A 418 -14.87 6.17 12.33
CA ARG A 418 -13.94 7.26 12.64
C ARG A 418 -14.14 7.79 14.05
N GLN A 419 -15.39 7.87 14.52
CA GLN A 419 -15.68 8.28 15.89
C GLN A 419 -15.11 7.27 16.89
N ALA A 420 -15.29 5.97 16.65
CA ALA A 420 -14.74 4.92 17.51
C ALA A 420 -13.20 4.97 17.55
N VAL A 421 -12.54 5.04 16.39
CA VAL A 421 -11.08 5.20 16.29
C VAL A 421 -10.61 6.44 17.06
N ARG A 422 -11.32 7.56 16.91
CA ARG A 422 -10.96 8.81 17.57
C ARG A 422 -11.10 8.71 19.08
N SER A 423 -12.18 8.14 19.56
CA SER A 423 -12.43 7.93 20.99
C SER A 423 -11.37 7.05 21.63
N SER A 424 -10.97 5.95 20.98
CA SER A 424 -9.85 5.11 21.44
C SER A 424 -8.52 5.85 21.47
N TYR A 425 -8.23 6.62 20.42
CA TYR A 425 -7.02 7.44 20.34
C TYR A 425 -6.94 8.46 21.49
N ASP A 426 -8.03 9.19 21.72
CA ASP A 426 -8.10 10.22 22.77
C ASP A 426 -8.06 9.60 24.18
N ALA A 427 -8.64 8.41 24.39
CA ALA A 427 -8.55 7.69 25.65
C ALA A 427 -7.10 7.28 25.98
N VAL A 428 -6.36 6.77 25.01
CA VAL A 428 -4.93 6.42 25.19
C VAL A 428 -4.08 7.64 25.48
N LEU A 429 -4.31 8.76 24.77
CA LEU A 429 -3.61 10.01 25.06
C LEU A 429 -3.93 10.56 26.46
N ALA A 430 -5.20 10.48 26.89
CA ALA A 430 -5.62 10.97 28.20
C ALA A 430 -5.06 10.11 29.35
N ALA A 431 -5.03 8.79 29.17
CA ALA A 431 -4.45 7.86 30.15
C ALA A 431 -2.91 7.85 30.12
N GLY A 432 -2.30 8.22 28.99
CA GLY A 432 -0.86 8.13 28.77
C GLY A 432 -0.35 6.70 28.65
N THR A 433 -1.21 5.76 28.23
CA THR A 433 -0.86 4.33 28.06
C THR A 433 -1.79 3.63 27.06
N ILE A 434 -1.24 2.75 26.23
CA ILE A 434 -1.99 1.88 25.30
C ILE A 434 -2.92 0.92 26.04
N ARG A 435 -2.62 0.60 27.30
CA ARG A 435 -3.43 -0.30 28.14
C ARG A 435 -4.84 0.24 28.40
N ALA A 436 -5.05 1.54 28.23
CA ALA A 436 -6.39 2.13 28.30
C ALA A 436 -7.38 1.49 27.31
N LEU A 437 -6.90 0.87 26.22
CA LEU A 437 -7.76 0.13 25.29
C LEU A 437 -8.40 -1.11 25.93
N ASN A 438 -7.75 -1.72 26.92
CA ASN A 438 -8.23 -2.93 27.59
C ASN A 438 -9.45 -2.64 28.49
N ASP A 439 -9.48 -1.44 29.08
CA ASP A 439 -10.48 -1.03 30.07
C ASP A 439 -11.69 -0.31 29.46
N LEU A 440 -11.61 0.05 28.17
CA LEU A 440 -12.75 0.56 27.41
C LEU A 440 -13.74 -0.58 27.18
N THR A 441 -14.70 -0.77 28.09
CA THR A 441 -15.84 -1.67 27.86
C THR A 441 -16.66 -1.12 26.68
N SER A 442 -16.52 -1.78 25.53
CA SER A 442 -17.25 -1.60 24.26
C SER A 442 -18.07 -0.31 24.15
N LEU A 443 -17.51 0.71 23.49
CA LEU A 443 -18.30 1.76 22.84
C LEU A 443 -19.22 1.07 21.82
N ARG A 444 -20.49 0.85 22.19
CA ARG A 444 -21.55 0.45 21.25
C ARG A 444 -22.21 1.67 20.64
#